data_AF-A0A7L9BWU5-F1
#
_entry.id   AF-A0A7L9BWU5-F1
#
_cell.length_a   1.000
_cell.length_b   1.000
_cell.length_c   1.000
_cell.angle_alpha   90.00
_cell.angle_beta   90.00
_cell.angle_gamma   90.00
#
_symmetry.space_group_name_H-M   'P 1'
#
loop_
_entity.id
_entity.type
_entity.pdbx_description
1 polymer ?
#
loop_
_entity_poly.entity_id
_entity_poly.type
_entity_poly.pdbx_seq_one_letter_code
_entity_poly.pdbx_strand_id
1 'polypeptide(L)'
;MATQPASKPSGPLSGVLGLIVFIVLLGTAGFLSYRTLTSAEPAAPRSIDRDFVCSETGKHFRYALQIGESWPIPSPFSKKQTGYPAERCYWTREGKRKSEPTYIILNEMLNKPGDTICPDCGRIVIGHNPEPPMSVPLADAPTSQSAPPTAASPASQTAPVGSQPAKP
;
A
#
# COMPACT_ATOMS: atom_id res chain seq x y z
N MET A 1 -20.76 88.38 2.55
CA MET A 1 -20.16 87.08 2.95
C MET A 1 -21.31 86.13 3.21
N ALA A 2 -21.55 85.18 2.31
CA ALA A 2 -22.67 84.24 2.39
C ALA A 2 -22.19 82.90 2.93
N THR A 3 -22.75 82.47 4.06
CA THR A 3 -22.44 81.23 4.76
C THR A 3 -23.10 80.06 4.04
N GLN A 4 -22.32 79.07 3.58
CA GLN A 4 -22.87 77.84 3.01
C GLN A 4 -23.43 76.93 4.12
N PRO A 5 -24.64 76.36 3.95
CA PRO A 5 -25.20 75.43 4.91
C PRO A 5 -24.48 74.07 4.83
N ALA A 6 -24.07 73.55 5.99
CA ALA A 6 -23.46 72.24 6.12
C ALA A 6 -24.43 71.13 5.68
N SER A 7 -24.09 70.41 4.61
CA SER A 7 -24.84 69.24 4.15
C SER A 7 -24.71 68.12 5.20
N LYS A 8 -25.83 67.73 5.82
CA LYS A 8 -25.89 66.51 6.65
C LYS A 8 -25.47 65.33 5.77
N PRO A 9 -24.43 64.56 6.13
CA PRO A 9 -24.08 63.37 5.38
C PRO A 9 -25.24 62.39 5.52
N SER A 10 -25.97 62.20 4.43
CA SER A 10 -26.93 61.12 4.26
C SER A 10 -26.15 59.81 4.32
N GLY A 11 -26.00 59.27 5.53
CA GLY A 11 -25.30 58.01 5.76
C GLY A 11 -25.88 56.93 4.84
N PRO A 12 -25.03 56.15 4.14
CA PRO A 12 -25.45 55.36 3.01
C PRO A 12 -26.05 54.05 3.48
N LEU A 13 -27.23 54.08 4.13
CA LEU A 13 -28.18 52.99 4.40
C LEU A 13 -28.98 53.34 5.66
N SER A 14 -30.28 53.60 5.52
CA SER A 14 -31.20 53.73 6.66
C SER A 14 -31.19 52.44 7.49
N GLY A 15 -31.23 52.55 8.82
CA GLY A 15 -30.92 51.43 9.73
C GLY A 15 -31.69 50.12 9.47
N VAL A 16 -32.92 50.20 8.95
CA VAL A 16 -33.72 49.02 8.58
C VAL A 16 -33.13 48.29 7.37
N LEU A 17 -32.71 49.02 6.33
CA LEU A 17 -32.15 48.41 5.12
C LEU A 17 -30.79 47.75 5.42
N GLY A 18 -29.96 48.37 6.26
CA GLY A 18 -28.70 47.77 6.71
C GLY A 18 -28.90 46.46 7.48
N LEU A 19 -29.90 46.41 8.37
CA LEU A 19 -30.22 45.20 9.14
C LEU A 19 -30.68 44.05 8.24
N ILE A 20 -31.53 44.35 7.24
CA ILE A 20 -32.01 43.34 6.28
C ILE A 20 -30.82 42.74 5.50
N VAL A 21 -29.94 43.59 4.98
CA VAL A 21 -28.74 43.13 4.24
C VAL A 21 -27.86 42.25 5.12
N PHE A 22 -27.64 42.64 6.38
CA PHE A 22 -26.85 41.85 7.31
C PHE A 22 -27.46 40.46 7.57
N ILE A 23 -28.76 40.38 7.82
CA ILE A 23 -29.46 39.10 8.06
C ILE A 23 -29.37 38.20 6.83
N VAL A 24 -29.58 38.75 5.63
CA VAL A 24 -29.50 37.97 4.38
C VAL A 24 -28.10 37.41 4.19
N LEU A 25 -27.06 38.24 4.37
CA LEU A 25 -25.66 37.81 4.25
C LEU A 25 -25.30 36.74 5.29
N LEU A 26 -25.72 36.92 6.54
CA LEU A 26 -25.46 35.95 7.60
C LEU A 26 -26.20 34.63 7.35
N GLY A 27 -27.44 34.70 6.86
CA GLY A 27 -28.22 33.53 6.45
C GLY A 27 -27.59 32.79 5.27
N THR A 28 -27.09 33.51 4.26
CA THR A 28 -26.39 32.88 3.12
C THR A 28 -25.08 32.23 3.57
N ALA A 29 -24.27 32.91 4.39
CA ALA A 29 -23.04 32.35 4.92
C ALA A 29 -23.30 31.09 5.77
N GLY A 30 -24.33 31.11 6.61
CA GLY A 30 -24.77 29.95 7.40
C GLY A 30 -25.23 28.79 6.51
N PHE A 31 -26.07 29.06 5.51
CA PHE A 31 -26.55 28.04 4.57
C PHE A 31 -25.42 27.41 3.74
N LEU A 32 -24.50 28.22 3.22
CA LEU A 32 -23.34 27.73 2.48
C LEU A 32 -22.40 26.91 3.36
N SER A 33 -22.19 27.33 4.60
CA SER A 33 -21.40 26.56 5.57
C SER A 33 -22.06 25.22 5.87
N TYR A 34 -23.38 25.21 6.12
CA TYR A 34 -24.15 23.99 6.34
C TYR A 34 -24.05 23.04 5.13
N ARG A 35 -24.29 23.55 3.91
CA ARG A 35 -24.15 22.78 2.67
C ARG A 35 -22.74 22.20 2.50
N THR A 36 -21.71 23.00 2.74
CA THR A 36 -20.32 22.56 2.62
C THR A 36 -19.98 21.45 3.62
N LEU A 37 -20.47 21.55 4.85
CA LEU A 37 -20.20 20.58 5.91
C LEU A 37 -21.05 19.31 5.81
N THR A 38 -22.23 19.36 5.20
CA THR A 38 -23.18 18.23 5.17
C THR A 38 -23.35 17.57 3.81
N SER A 39 -22.95 18.22 2.72
CA SER A 39 -23.14 17.69 1.35
C SER A 39 -21.91 17.01 0.78
N ALA A 40 -20.78 16.97 1.51
CA ALA A 40 -19.63 16.20 1.07
C ALA A 40 -19.92 14.71 1.28
N GLU A 41 -20.21 14.00 0.19
CA GLU A 41 -20.22 12.53 0.23
C GLU A 41 -18.86 12.05 0.74
N PRO A 42 -18.82 11.10 1.69
CA PRO A 42 -17.56 10.54 2.14
C PRO A 42 -16.83 9.98 0.92
N ALA A 43 -15.57 10.34 0.77
CA ALA A 43 -14.76 9.85 -0.34
C ALA A 43 -14.87 8.32 -0.41
N ALA A 44 -15.22 7.80 -1.59
CA ALA A 44 -15.35 6.37 -1.77
C ALA A 44 -14.07 5.69 -1.27
N PRO A 45 -14.20 4.62 -0.47
CA PRO A 45 -13.04 3.98 0.12
C PRO A 45 -12.10 3.50 -0.99
N ARG A 46 -10.87 3.99 -0.97
CA ARG A 46 -9.87 3.60 -1.96
C ARG A 46 -9.23 2.30 -1.51
N SER A 47 -9.17 1.32 -2.42
CA SER A 47 -8.38 0.11 -2.20
C SER A 47 -6.92 0.49 -1.99
N ILE A 48 -6.27 -0.17 -1.03
CA ILE A 48 -4.85 0.04 -0.74
C ILE A 48 -4.07 -1.07 -1.42
N ASP A 49 -3.35 -0.72 -2.47
CA ASP A 49 -2.40 -1.65 -3.11
C ASP A 49 -1.26 -1.98 -2.15
N ARG A 50 -1.05 -3.27 -1.87
CA ARG A 50 0.11 -3.75 -1.13
C ARG A 50 0.74 -4.97 -1.78
N ASP A 51 2.01 -5.17 -1.45
CA ASP A 51 2.77 -6.36 -1.81
C ASP A 51 2.52 -7.46 -0.78
N PHE A 52 2.25 -8.66 -1.27
CA PHE A 52 2.01 -9.87 -0.48
C PHE A 52 2.97 -10.97 -0.91
N VAL A 53 3.23 -11.90 -0.01
CA VAL A 53 3.94 -13.16 -0.28
C VAL A 53 3.07 -14.31 0.19
N CYS A 54 3.01 -15.36 -0.61
CA CYS A 54 2.31 -16.58 -0.28
C CYS A 54 3.14 -17.42 0.70
N SER A 55 2.68 -17.64 1.92
CA SER A 55 3.43 -18.37 2.96
C SER A 55 3.79 -19.82 2.57
N GLU A 56 2.99 -20.47 1.73
CA GLU A 56 3.28 -21.83 1.23
C GLU A 56 4.32 -21.87 0.10
N THR A 57 4.33 -20.88 -0.80
CA THR A 57 5.15 -20.93 -2.04
C THR A 57 6.32 -19.96 -2.04
N GLY A 58 6.35 -19.00 -1.11
CA GLY A 58 7.33 -17.92 -1.07
C GLY A 58 7.20 -16.90 -2.22
N LYS A 59 6.21 -17.04 -3.09
CA LYS A 59 6.04 -16.16 -4.27
C LYS A 59 5.35 -14.85 -3.89
N HIS A 60 5.93 -13.76 -4.38
CA HIS A 60 5.38 -12.40 -4.28
C HIS A 60 4.23 -12.18 -5.27
N PHE A 61 3.24 -11.39 -4.86
CA PHE A 61 2.16 -10.89 -5.70
C PHE A 61 1.62 -9.56 -5.14
N ARG A 62 0.93 -8.80 -5.98
CA ARG A 62 0.28 -7.54 -5.59
C ARG A 62 -1.22 -7.74 -5.41
N TYR A 63 -1.80 -7.13 -4.38
CA TYR A 63 -3.22 -7.22 -4.10
C TYR A 63 -3.76 -5.88 -3.59
N ALA A 64 -4.96 -5.51 -4.05
CA ALA A 64 -5.65 -4.30 -3.68
C ALA A 64 -6.62 -4.61 -2.53
N LEU A 65 -6.18 -4.33 -1.30
CA LEU A 65 -6.94 -4.68 -0.09
C LEU A 65 -8.25 -3.89 -0.04
N GLN A 66 -9.35 -4.59 0.22
CA GLN A 66 -10.68 -4.02 0.41
C GLN A 66 -10.96 -3.72 1.88
N ILE A 67 -11.88 -2.80 2.15
CA ILE A 67 -12.29 -2.50 3.52
C ILE A 67 -12.96 -3.72 4.15
N GLY A 68 -12.50 -4.08 5.35
CA GLY A 68 -13.03 -5.20 6.12
C GLY A 68 -12.35 -6.54 5.84
N GLU A 69 -11.44 -6.62 4.85
CA GLU A 69 -10.64 -7.82 4.66
C GLU A 69 -9.63 -7.98 5.80
N SER A 70 -9.50 -9.22 6.25
CA SER A 70 -8.52 -9.65 7.24
C SER A 70 -7.46 -10.54 6.59
N TRP A 71 -6.37 -10.74 7.32
CA TRP A 71 -5.16 -11.38 6.83
C TRP A 71 -5.14 -12.76 7.50
N PRO A 72 -4.78 -13.84 6.79
CA PRO A 72 -4.27 -13.88 5.42
C PRO A 72 -5.34 -13.70 4.33
N ILE A 73 -4.90 -13.26 3.14
CA ILE A 73 -5.73 -13.12 1.93
C ILE A 73 -5.57 -14.32 0.96
N PRO A 74 -6.45 -14.47 -0.05
CA PRO A 74 -6.31 -15.50 -1.07
C PRO A 74 -5.03 -15.30 -1.91
N SER A 75 -4.17 -16.32 -1.96
CA SER A 75 -2.98 -16.30 -2.81
C SER A 75 -3.31 -16.80 -4.22
N PRO A 76 -2.83 -16.12 -5.28
CA PRO A 76 -3.01 -16.59 -6.65
C PRO A 76 -2.21 -17.87 -6.95
N PHE A 77 -1.22 -18.22 -6.11
CA PHE A 77 -0.33 -19.36 -6.32
C PHE A 77 -0.80 -20.63 -5.63
N SER A 78 -1.19 -20.56 -4.35
CA SER A 78 -1.66 -21.73 -3.57
C SER A 78 -3.17 -21.94 -3.69
N LYS A 79 -3.92 -20.92 -4.13
CA LYS A 79 -5.40 -20.89 -4.13
C LYS A 79 -6.02 -21.03 -2.73
N LYS A 80 -5.25 -20.71 -1.68
CA LYS A 80 -5.67 -20.75 -0.27
C LYS A 80 -5.50 -19.37 0.38
N GLN A 81 -6.06 -19.20 1.58
CA GLN A 81 -5.86 -18.04 2.45
C GLN A 81 -4.46 -18.06 3.07
N THR A 82 -3.44 -17.78 2.25
CA THR A 82 -2.02 -17.85 2.64
C THR A 82 -1.22 -16.64 2.20
N GLY A 83 -1.88 -15.57 1.75
CA GLY A 83 -1.24 -14.31 1.40
C GLY A 83 -1.05 -13.45 2.64
N TYR A 84 0.19 -13.16 2.99
CA TYR A 84 0.55 -12.21 4.03
C TYR A 84 1.28 -11.05 3.39
N PRO A 85 1.06 -9.80 3.81
CA PRO A 85 1.79 -8.70 3.24
C PRO A 85 3.27 -8.81 3.57
N ALA A 86 4.04 -8.28 2.63
CA ALA A 86 5.46 -8.46 2.58
C ALA A 86 6.18 -7.19 3.00
N GLU A 87 7.22 -7.37 3.79
CA GLU A 87 8.24 -6.35 4.00
C GLU A 87 9.25 -6.37 2.86
N ARG A 88 9.81 -5.18 2.58
CA ARG A 88 10.75 -4.96 1.48
C ARG A 88 12.17 -4.83 2.03
N CYS A 89 13.07 -5.71 1.59
CA CYS A 89 14.49 -5.63 1.92
C CYS A 89 15.33 -5.24 0.70
N TYR A 90 15.83 -4.00 0.69
CA TYR A 90 16.66 -3.46 -0.40
C TYR A 90 18.17 -3.59 -0.14
N TRP A 91 18.60 -4.34 0.88
CA TRP A 91 20.02 -4.56 1.18
C TRP A 91 20.54 -5.81 0.49
N THR A 92 21.76 -5.75 -0.09
CA THR A 92 22.54 -6.94 -0.46
C THR A 92 23.36 -7.46 0.72
N ARG A 93 23.92 -8.67 0.57
CA ARG A 93 24.81 -9.27 1.58
C ARG A 93 26.08 -8.43 1.80
N GLU A 94 26.57 -7.79 0.75
CA GLU A 94 27.74 -6.91 0.75
C GLU A 94 27.44 -5.53 1.34
N GLY A 95 26.20 -5.26 1.77
CA GLY A 95 25.79 -3.96 2.29
C GLY A 95 25.60 -2.90 1.22
N LYS A 96 25.35 -3.28 -0.03
CA LYS A 96 24.93 -2.37 -1.11
C LYS A 96 23.39 -2.28 -1.15
N ARG A 97 22.88 -1.25 -1.82
CA ARG A 97 21.43 -1.09 -2.10
C ARG A 97 21.03 -1.91 -3.33
N LYS A 98 19.81 -2.43 -3.40
CA LYS A 98 19.23 -3.04 -4.60
C LYS A 98 18.15 -2.15 -5.20
N SER A 99 17.91 -2.28 -6.50
CA SER A 99 16.79 -1.65 -7.19
C SER A 99 15.48 -2.37 -6.88
N GLU A 100 15.50 -3.71 -6.90
CA GLU A 100 14.36 -4.56 -6.58
C GLU A 100 14.51 -5.13 -5.16
N PRO A 101 13.48 -5.01 -4.29
CA PRO A 101 13.56 -5.54 -2.94
C PRO A 101 13.33 -7.05 -2.94
N THR A 102 13.91 -7.70 -1.93
CA THR A 102 13.46 -9.04 -1.54
C THR A 102 12.19 -8.90 -0.70
N TYR A 103 11.10 -9.52 -1.14
CA TYR A 103 9.81 -9.51 -0.44
C TYR A 103 9.74 -10.65 0.58
N ILE A 104 9.50 -10.32 1.85
CA ILE A 104 9.63 -11.27 2.96
C ILE A 104 8.43 -11.15 3.90
N ILE A 105 7.90 -12.29 4.36
CA ILE A 105 6.88 -12.32 5.41
C ILE A 105 7.60 -12.28 6.77
N LEU A 106 7.17 -11.39 7.67
CA LEU A 106 7.70 -11.38 9.03
C LEU A 106 7.27 -12.64 9.80
N ASN A 107 8.17 -13.20 10.61
CA ASN A 107 7.89 -14.35 11.47
C ASN A 107 6.75 -14.09 12.46
N GLU A 108 6.65 -12.86 12.98
CA GLU A 108 5.56 -12.42 13.85
C GLU A 108 4.18 -12.65 13.21
N MET A 109 4.05 -12.36 11.92
CA MET A 109 2.81 -12.57 11.16
C MET A 109 2.41 -14.04 11.01
N LEU A 110 3.40 -14.93 11.09
CA LEU A 110 3.21 -16.37 11.01
C LEU A 110 3.14 -17.02 12.39
N ASN A 111 3.09 -16.23 13.48
CA ASN A 111 3.18 -16.69 14.86
C ASN A 111 4.43 -17.56 15.11
N LYS A 112 5.53 -17.28 14.41
CA LYS A 112 6.82 -17.94 14.59
C LYS A 112 7.69 -17.11 15.54
N PRO A 113 8.35 -17.73 16.53
CA PRO A 113 9.26 -17.00 17.41
C PRO A 113 10.54 -16.58 16.66
N GLY A 114 11.14 -15.49 17.12
CA GLY A 114 12.46 -15.01 16.67
C GLY A 114 12.44 -14.04 15.50
N ASP A 115 13.61 -13.48 15.22
CA ASP A 115 13.78 -12.44 14.20
C ASP A 115 13.54 -12.97 12.78
N THR A 116 13.04 -12.10 11.92
CA THR A 116 12.90 -12.42 10.49
C THR A 116 14.20 -12.12 9.78
N ILE A 117 14.83 -13.13 9.19
CA ILE A 117 16.10 -12.96 8.46
C ILE A 117 15.83 -12.93 6.96
N CYS A 118 16.34 -11.90 6.27
CA CYS A 118 16.28 -11.84 4.82
C CYS A 118 17.13 -12.97 4.22
N PRO A 119 16.57 -13.84 3.36
CA PRO A 119 17.31 -14.96 2.78
C PRO A 119 18.41 -14.52 1.81
N ASP A 120 18.30 -13.32 1.25
CA ASP A 120 19.26 -12.79 0.29
C ASP A 120 20.47 -12.19 1.01
N CYS A 121 20.25 -11.20 1.88
CA CYS A 121 21.35 -10.47 2.55
C CYS A 121 21.73 -10.95 3.96
N GLY A 122 20.91 -11.79 4.60
CA GLY A 122 21.15 -12.27 5.96
C GLY A 122 20.90 -11.23 7.07
N ARG A 123 20.37 -10.05 6.75
CA ARG A 123 20.03 -9.02 7.73
C ARG A 123 18.65 -9.28 8.35
N ILE A 124 18.47 -8.78 9.57
CA ILE A 124 17.16 -8.74 10.24
C ILE A 124 16.24 -7.80 9.45
N VAL A 125 15.01 -8.25 9.22
CA VAL A 125 13.92 -7.48 8.63
C VAL A 125 12.89 -7.23 9.71
N ILE A 126 12.52 -5.96 9.87
CA ILE A 126 11.51 -5.49 10.83
C ILE A 126 10.30 -4.95 10.08
N GLY A 127 9.19 -4.73 10.78
CA GLY A 127 8.03 -4.03 10.24
C GLY A 127 8.42 -2.61 9.78
N HIS A 128 7.93 -2.21 8.60
CA HIS A 128 8.32 -0.95 7.96
C HIS A 128 9.83 -0.82 7.74
N ASN A 129 10.45 -1.89 7.23
CA ASN A 129 11.90 -1.95 7.07
C ASN A 129 12.43 -0.74 6.25
N PRO A 130 13.33 0.08 6.81
CA PRO A 130 13.77 1.31 6.16
C PRO A 130 14.61 1.00 4.91
N GLU A 131 14.42 1.83 3.88
CA GLU A 131 15.24 1.76 2.68
C GLU A 131 16.70 2.20 3.00
N PRO A 132 17.71 1.59 2.35
CA PRO A 132 19.08 2.05 2.46
C PRO A 132 19.20 3.52 2.05
N PRO A 133 20.02 4.34 2.75
CA PRO A 133 20.21 5.73 2.36
C PRO A 133 20.83 5.82 0.97
N MET A 134 20.52 6.89 0.24
CA MET A 134 20.98 7.10 -1.15
C MET A 134 22.52 7.20 -1.28
N SER A 135 23.22 7.48 -0.18
CA SER A 135 24.68 7.45 -0.12
C SER A 135 25.27 6.05 -0.23
N VAL A 136 24.48 5.00 0.01
CA VAL A 136 24.89 3.61 -0.20
C VAL A 136 24.90 3.31 -1.70
N PRO A 137 26.01 2.83 -2.26
CA PRO A 137 26.10 2.46 -3.67
C PRO A 137 25.00 1.46 -4.04
N LEU A 138 24.37 1.68 -5.19
CA LEU A 138 23.52 0.67 -5.79
C LEU A 138 24.43 -0.50 -6.19
N ALA A 139 24.04 -1.72 -5.82
CA ALA A 139 24.64 -2.91 -6.37
C ALA A 139 24.49 -2.86 -7.87
N ASP A 140 25.57 -3.12 -8.59
CA ASP A 140 25.53 -3.27 -10.04
C ASP A 140 24.39 -4.22 -10.37
N ALA A 141 23.51 -3.81 -11.29
CA ALA A 141 22.34 -4.59 -11.65
C ALA A 141 22.77 -6.04 -11.81
N PRO A 142 22.11 -7.01 -11.15
CA PRO A 142 22.58 -8.38 -11.12
C PRO A 142 22.82 -8.79 -12.56
N THR A 143 24.10 -8.91 -12.94
CA THR A 143 24.51 -9.40 -14.25
C THR A 143 23.74 -10.68 -14.40
N SER A 144 22.70 -10.67 -15.25
CA SER A 144 21.63 -11.66 -15.25
C SER A 144 22.24 -13.00 -14.96
N GLN A 145 21.96 -13.58 -13.78
CA GLN A 145 22.52 -14.86 -13.40
C GLN A 145 22.30 -15.78 -14.58
N SER A 146 23.39 -16.08 -15.30
CA SER A 146 23.36 -16.99 -16.44
C SER A 146 22.63 -18.20 -15.94
N ALA A 147 21.49 -18.51 -16.58
CA ALA A 147 20.56 -19.53 -16.12
C ALA A 147 21.38 -20.74 -15.63
N PRO A 148 21.07 -21.32 -14.45
CA PRO A 148 21.78 -22.49 -13.98
C PRO A 148 21.88 -23.48 -15.14
N PRO A 149 23.07 -24.02 -15.45
CA PRO A 149 23.27 -24.90 -16.60
C PRO A 149 22.16 -25.93 -16.55
N THR A 150 21.29 -25.90 -17.56
CA THR A 150 20.10 -26.74 -17.66
C THR A 150 20.52 -28.15 -17.29
N ALA A 151 20.12 -28.61 -16.11
CA ALA A 151 20.41 -29.96 -15.67
C ALA A 151 19.86 -30.87 -16.76
N ALA A 152 20.78 -31.57 -17.45
CA ALA A 152 20.43 -32.50 -18.50
C ALA A 152 19.32 -33.41 -17.98
N SER A 153 18.21 -33.48 -18.73
CA SER A 153 17.10 -34.36 -18.42
C SER A 153 17.63 -35.75 -18.07
N PRO A 154 17.31 -36.32 -16.89
CA PRO A 154 17.60 -37.70 -16.62
C PRO A 154 16.86 -38.54 -17.67
N ALA A 155 17.64 -39.27 -18.47
CA ALA A 155 17.14 -40.21 -19.45
C ALA A 155 16.12 -41.13 -18.77
N SER A 156 14.96 -41.28 -19.42
CA SER A 156 13.87 -42.15 -19.00
C SER A 156 14.40 -43.56 -18.71
N GLN A 157 14.39 -43.96 -17.44
CA GLN A 157 14.50 -45.36 -17.07
C GLN A 157 13.13 -46.00 -17.25
N THR A 158 13.04 -46.88 -18.25
CA THR A 158 11.88 -47.72 -18.54
C THR A 158 11.61 -48.63 -17.33
N ALA A 159 10.46 -48.47 -16.68
CA ALA A 159 10.03 -49.36 -15.60
C ALA A 159 9.60 -50.74 -16.17
N PRO A 160 9.96 -51.86 -15.52
CA PRO A 160 9.47 -53.18 -15.91
C PRO A 160 7.99 -53.36 -15.52
N VAL A 161 7.22 -53.89 -16.47
CA VAL A 161 5.83 -54.33 -16.33
C VAL A 161 5.77 -55.45 -15.27
N GLY A 162 5.17 -55.14 -14.12
CA GLY A 162 4.93 -56.07 -13.02
C GLY A 162 3.45 -56.46 -12.93
N SER A 163 3.22 -57.77 -12.92
CA SER A 163 1.97 -58.50 -13.10
C SER A 163 0.86 -58.24 -12.09
N GLN A 164 -0.39 -58.25 -12.57
CA GLN A 164 -1.62 -58.29 -11.77
C GLN A 164 -1.74 -59.61 -10.99
N PRO A 165 -2.14 -59.59 -9.71
CA PRO A 165 -2.67 -60.77 -9.04
C PRO A 165 -4.17 -60.94 -9.32
N ALA A 166 -4.54 -62.19 -9.61
CA ALA A 166 -5.91 -62.66 -9.78
C ALA A 166 -6.71 -62.51 -8.48
N LYS A 167 -7.97 -62.11 -8.63
CA LYS A 167 -8.95 -61.96 -7.55
C LYS A 167 -9.71 -63.29 -7.38
N PRO A 168 -9.89 -63.81 -6.15
CA PRO A 168 -10.78 -64.94 -5.89
C PRO A 168 -12.26 -64.55 -6.01
#